data_AF-K6WNE6-F1
#
_entry.id   AF-K6WNE6-F1
#
_cell.length_a   1.000
_cell.length_b   1.000
_cell.length_c   1.000
_cell.angle_alpha   90.00
_cell.angle_beta   90.00
_cell.angle_gamma   90.00
#
_symmetry.space_group_name_H-M   'P 1'
#
loop_
_entity.id
_entity.type
_entity.pdbx_description
1 polymer ?
#
loop_
_entity_poly.entity_id
_entity_poly.type
_entity_poly.pdbx_seq_one_letter_code
_entity_poly.pdbx_strand_id
1 'polypeptide(L)'
;MAAEEVSVNLGDATPRRLLVGWANGQDAWVRQITAETILSRQAPSDALLDAAYTTFLAEKGLGDGEAPEVPKLELVATDAAEEETLELVSLASIEGVNALAADQELGFDPELTVLFGQNGSGKTGYARILKRISAVRTAEDILPNAHTAYLDSPPSPSATIQYRLSGMDSSVMWKDESGLAPFSRISVFDASAVSLHVDSDLGYVYTPAELALFGHVAAGLQGIQQRIATEVKALAPGSNPLLSRFTRGTKVYPVIETLGATTDLAELDALATLPDGAEADRERLEGEIAALRSNSLDAILSSTQETVRHLNRLHGVLTTAMNFDAVVYEKARVKLQEAEGRRTEAREQLFSQDELPGPADGEWQEFIVAGDSYRQHLDREHYPTAGDKCLYCMQELSPTALNLLTRYRTFLDETLVRQVADANTEVRNSSLRFDEAELTRANEFATEQRDGEDPPVWASQACDVLAAARAAAQDTANGKPVTAGTLRESAEAVASKVGAELATARAAVQQMSEDKANAASALTGKQKELSELTARIELNRNIAAAREYVRRARRAQQLDKLSRVISSGASKQLTVQSKLASEDLVNKNFETLFAEECARLRAPQVALRFQGA
;
A
#
# COMPACT_ATOMS: atom_id res chain seq x y z
N MET A 1 -12.01 -5.61 70.93
CA MET A 1 -12.72 -6.63 71.73
C MET A 1 -14.08 -6.83 71.09
N ALA A 2 -14.52 -7.99 70.64
CA ALA A 2 -13.88 -9.26 70.35
C ALA A 2 -14.62 -9.71 69.08
N ALA A 3 -13.89 -10.02 68.00
CA ALA A 3 -14.50 -10.72 66.88
C ALA A 3 -14.49 -12.18 67.29
N GLU A 4 -15.66 -12.69 67.65
CA GLU A 4 -15.90 -14.12 67.86
C GLU A 4 -15.35 -14.88 66.66
N GLU A 5 -14.34 -15.71 66.92
CA GLU A 5 -13.94 -16.77 66.03
C GLU A 5 -15.15 -17.68 65.81
N VAL A 6 -15.76 -17.58 64.64
CA VAL A 6 -16.68 -18.60 64.17
C VAL A 6 -15.82 -19.77 63.69
N SER A 7 -15.55 -20.70 64.59
CA SER A 7 -15.06 -22.03 64.27
C SER A 7 -16.10 -22.74 63.39
N VAL A 8 -15.78 -22.95 62.11
CA VAL A 8 -16.61 -23.79 61.23
C VAL A 8 -15.93 -25.14 61.07
N ASN A 9 -16.66 -26.15 61.53
CA ASN A 9 -16.31 -27.57 61.53
C ASN A 9 -16.02 -28.05 60.09
N LEU A 10 -14.76 -28.37 59.76
CA LEU A 10 -14.30 -28.74 58.41
C LEU A 10 -14.50 -30.23 58.08
N GLY A 11 -15.70 -30.75 58.37
CA GLY A 11 -16.08 -32.16 58.16
C GLY A 11 -16.73 -32.49 56.80
N ASP A 12 -16.94 -31.53 55.90
CA ASP A 12 -17.84 -31.71 54.74
C ASP A 12 -17.28 -31.32 53.36
N ALA A 13 -15.99 -31.00 53.20
CA ALA A 13 -15.43 -30.64 51.89
C ALA A 13 -14.67 -31.82 51.26
N THR A 14 -15.32 -32.62 50.41
CA THR A 14 -14.59 -33.56 49.54
C THR A 14 -14.15 -32.83 48.26
N PRO A 15 -13.00 -33.19 47.64
CA PRO A 15 -12.60 -32.69 46.31
C PRO A 15 -13.74 -32.71 45.28
N ARG A 16 -14.60 -33.74 45.32
CA ARG A 16 -15.80 -33.87 44.49
C ARG A 16 -16.86 -32.79 44.78
N ARG A 17 -17.08 -32.43 46.05
CA ARG A 17 -17.97 -31.30 46.46
C ARG A 17 -17.47 -29.96 45.94
N LEU A 18 -16.17 -29.70 46.02
CA LEU A 18 -15.57 -28.47 45.49
C LEU A 18 -15.75 -28.36 43.97
N LEU A 19 -15.50 -29.46 43.24
CA LEU A 19 -15.65 -29.49 41.78
C LEU A 19 -17.11 -29.27 41.35
N VAL A 20 -18.07 -29.92 42.00
CA VAL A 20 -19.51 -29.75 41.75
C VAL A 20 -19.98 -28.33 42.07
N GLY A 21 -19.58 -27.80 43.23
CA GLY A 21 -19.91 -26.43 43.63
C GLY A 21 -19.39 -25.39 42.65
N TRP A 22 -18.15 -25.55 42.19
CA TRP A 22 -17.56 -24.70 41.15
C TRP A 22 -18.32 -24.80 39.83
N ALA A 23 -18.58 -26.01 39.33
CA ALA A 23 -19.25 -26.22 38.05
C ALA A 23 -20.67 -25.64 38.03
N ASN A 24 -21.41 -25.74 39.14
CA ASN A 24 -22.74 -25.15 39.28
C ASN A 24 -22.78 -23.62 39.21
N GLY A 25 -21.62 -22.95 39.36
CA GLY A 25 -21.45 -21.51 39.13
C GLY A 25 -20.98 -21.13 37.72
N GLN A 26 -20.75 -22.11 36.84
CA GLN A 26 -20.31 -21.90 35.45
C GLN A 26 -21.46 -22.04 34.45
N ASP A 27 -21.18 -21.77 33.18
CA ASP A 27 -22.06 -22.02 32.03
C ASP A 27 -22.44 -23.51 31.88
N ALA A 28 -23.51 -23.81 31.15
CA ALA A 28 -24.03 -25.17 30.95
C ALA A 28 -23.04 -26.10 30.27
N TRP A 29 -22.28 -25.60 29.28
CA TRP A 29 -21.25 -26.42 28.62
C TRP A 29 -20.15 -26.90 29.59
N VAL A 30 -19.79 -26.10 30.60
CA VAL A 30 -18.83 -26.49 31.65
C VAL A 30 -19.44 -27.52 32.58
N ARG A 31 -20.71 -27.34 32.95
CA ARG A 31 -21.45 -28.33 33.76
C ARG A 31 -21.56 -29.67 33.04
N GLN A 32 -21.83 -29.66 31.73
CA GLN A 32 -21.92 -30.86 30.90
C GLN A 32 -20.59 -31.63 30.89
N ILE A 33 -19.47 -30.95 30.63
CA ILE A 33 -18.13 -31.55 30.69
C ILE A 33 -17.86 -32.13 32.09
N THR A 34 -18.19 -31.37 33.13
CA THR A 34 -17.94 -31.78 34.52
C THR A 34 -18.80 -32.99 34.92
N ALA A 35 -20.07 -33.04 34.52
CA ALA A 35 -20.99 -34.14 34.79
C ALA A 35 -20.42 -35.45 34.26
N GLU A 36 -20.07 -35.46 32.97
CA GLU A 36 -19.57 -36.64 32.28
C GLU A 36 -18.20 -37.07 32.80
N THR A 37 -17.34 -36.10 33.13
CA THR A 37 -16.04 -36.37 33.75
C THR A 37 -16.19 -37.03 35.13
N ILE A 38 -17.17 -36.60 35.94
CA ILE A 38 -17.44 -37.19 37.25
C ILE A 38 -17.99 -38.61 37.11
N LEU A 39 -18.85 -38.86 36.11
CA LEU A 39 -19.44 -40.17 35.85
C LEU A 39 -18.42 -41.16 35.30
N SER A 40 -17.70 -40.79 34.25
CA SER A 40 -16.72 -41.64 33.57
C SER A 40 -15.40 -41.79 34.33
N ARG A 41 -15.06 -40.81 35.18
CA ARG A 41 -13.74 -40.68 35.82
C ARG A 41 -12.57 -40.66 34.83
N GLN A 42 -12.82 -40.18 33.61
CA GLN A 42 -11.85 -40.11 32.52
C GLN A 42 -11.84 -38.72 31.89
N ALA A 43 -10.85 -38.46 31.03
CA ALA A 43 -10.82 -37.25 30.22
C ALA A 43 -12.01 -37.24 29.22
N PRO A 44 -12.59 -36.07 28.94
CA PRO A 44 -13.61 -35.89 27.89
C PRO A 44 -13.22 -36.53 26.56
N SER A 45 -14.11 -37.32 25.99
CA SER A 45 -13.98 -37.83 24.62
C SER A 45 -14.23 -36.73 23.60
N ASP A 46 -13.74 -36.90 22.36
CA ASP A 46 -13.97 -35.92 21.29
C ASP A 46 -15.46 -35.71 20.99
N ALA A 47 -16.26 -36.78 21.03
CA ALA A 47 -17.71 -36.69 20.84
C ALA A 47 -18.38 -35.83 21.91
N LEU A 48 -17.94 -35.93 23.18
CA LEU A 48 -18.44 -35.07 24.26
C LEU A 48 -18.01 -33.62 24.04
N LEU A 49 -16.77 -33.39 23.62
CA LEU A 49 -16.27 -32.03 23.38
C LEU A 49 -17.00 -31.35 22.21
N ASP A 50 -17.37 -32.08 21.16
CA ASP A 50 -18.18 -31.56 20.05
C ASP A 50 -19.60 -31.19 20.51
N ALA A 51 -20.22 -32.03 21.34
CA ALA A 51 -21.52 -31.75 21.94
C ALA A 51 -21.46 -30.53 22.87
N ALA A 52 -20.46 -30.46 23.75
CA ALA A 52 -20.25 -29.32 24.65
C ALA A 52 -19.91 -28.02 23.88
N TYR A 53 -19.19 -28.12 22.76
CA TYR A 53 -18.93 -26.97 21.89
C TYR A 53 -20.21 -26.43 21.24
N THR A 54 -21.11 -27.32 20.84
CA THR A 54 -22.44 -26.94 20.33
C THR A 54 -23.25 -26.21 21.41
N THR A 55 -23.28 -26.74 22.63
CA THR A 55 -23.88 -26.06 23.79
C THR A 55 -23.26 -24.68 24.04
N PHE A 56 -21.93 -24.60 24.03
CA PHE A 56 -21.21 -23.34 24.21
C PHE A 56 -21.61 -22.29 23.16
N LEU A 57 -21.68 -22.67 21.88
CA LEU A 57 -22.10 -21.76 20.82
C LEU A 57 -23.54 -21.29 21.02
N ALA A 58 -24.46 -22.19 21.36
CA ALA A 58 -25.86 -21.84 21.63
C ALA A 58 -25.98 -20.86 22.82
N GLU A 59 -25.30 -21.13 23.95
CA GLU A 59 -25.30 -20.26 25.14
C GLU A 59 -24.72 -18.87 24.87
N LYS A 60 -23.76 -18.75 23.93
CA LYS A 60 -23.16 -17.45 23.56
C LYS A 60 -23.86 -16.76 22.39
N GLY A 61 -24.99 -17.29 21.93
CA GLY A 61 -25.78 -16.74 20.82
C GLY A 61 -25.08 -16.84 19.45
N LEU A 62 -24.21 -17.84 19.29
CA LEU A 62 -23.42 -18.12 18.08
C LEU A 62 -23.84 -19.42 17.37
N GLY A 63 -24.74 -20.20 17.97
CA GLY A 63 -25.30 -21.44 17.42
C GLY A 63 -26.71 -21.26 16.86
N ASP A 64 -27.16 -22.24 16.06
CA ASP A 64 -28.45 -22.21 15.35
C ASP A 64 -29.65 -22.74 16.17
N GLY A 65 -29.45 -23.09 17.46
CA GLY A 65 -30.47 -23.66 18.34
C GLY A 65 -30.53 -22.99 19.71
N GLU A 66 -31.62 -23.23 20.45
CA GLU A 66 -31.74 -22.83 21.86
C GLU A 66 -30.71 -23.57 22.71
N ALA A 67 -30.15 -22.86 23.70
CA ALA A 67 -29.20 -23.44 24.62
C ALA A 67 -29.86 -24.59 25.42
N PRO A 68 -29.31 -25.82 25.37
CA PRO A 68 -29.88 -26.93 26.13
C PRO A 68 -29.77 -26.64 27.63
N GLU A 69 -30.87 -26.87 28.35
CA GLU A 69 -30.90 -26.70 29.80
C GLU A 69 -30.14 -27.86 30.46
N VAL A 70 -28.87 -27.63 30.81
CA VAL A 70 -28.09 -28.60 31.59
C VAL A 70 -28.39 -28.39 33.08
N PRO A 71 -29.02 -29.37 33.76
CA PRO A 71 -29.39 -29.23 35.17
C PRO A 71 -28.16 -29.04 36.05
N LYS A 72 -28.38 -28.50 37.25
CA LYS A 72 -27.31 -28.40 38.25
C LYS A 72 -26.90 -29.80 38.71
N LEU A 73 -25.61 -29.95 38.98
CA LEU A 73 -25.04 -31.18 39.51
C LEU A 73 -25.42 -31.33 40.98
N GLU A 74 -26.00 -32.46 41.32
CA GLU A 74 -26.29 -32.84 42.70
C GLU A 74 -25.36 -33.97 43.14
N LEU A 75 -24.88 -33.88 44.37
CA LEU A 75 -24.12 -34.95 44.99
C LEU A 75 -25.08 -35.79 45.82
N VAL A 76 -25.41 -36.97 45.31
CA VAL A 76 -26.04 -38.00 46.13
C VAL A 76 -24.98 -38.44 47.14
N ALA A 77 -25.25 -38.25 48.43
CA ALA A 77 -24.49 -38.88 49.49
C ALA A 77 -24.78 -40.37 49.44
N THR A 78 -24.13 -41.08 48.52
CA THR A 78 -23.91 -42.51 48.70
C THR A 78 -22.88 -42.64 49.81
N ASP A 79 -23.27 -43.30 50.89
CA ASP A 79 -22.41 -43.75 51.97
C ASP A 79 -21.09 -44.28 51.40
N ALA A 80 -20.01 -44.08 52.16
CA ALA A 80 -18.65 -44.55 51.89
C ALA A 80 -18.69 -45.79 51.00
N ALA A 81 -18.14 -45.67 49.77
CA ALA A 81 -18.19 -46.71 48.76
C ALA A 81 -18.09 -48.08 49.44
N GLU A 82 -19.21 -48.81 49.52
CA GLU A 82 -19.15 -50.22 49.85
C GLU A 82 -18.11 -50.77 48.87
N GLU A 83 -17.05 -51.40 49.38
CA GLU A 83 -16.00 -51.96 48.54
C GLU A 83 -16.67 -52.97 47.60
N GLU A 84 -17.02 -52.49 46.40
CA GLU A 84 -17.72 -53.30 45.42
C GLU A 84 -16.79 -54.44 45.01
N THR A 85 -17.11 -55.65 45.45
CA THR A 85 -16.29 -56.83 45.20
C THR A 85 -16.43 -57.26 43.75
N LEU A 86 -15.30 -57.34 43.04
CA LEU A 86 -15.25 -57.88 41.68
C LEU A 86 -14.81 -59.34 41.75
N GLU A 87 -15.67 -60.25 41.29
CA GLU A 87 -15.36 -61.67 41.14
C GLU A 87 -15.36 -62.05 39.66
N LEU A 88 -14.32 -62.72 39.18
CA LEU A 88 -14.34 -63.32 37.84
C LEU A 88 -15.08 -64.66 37.91
N VAL A 89 -15.95 -64.93 36.93
CA VAL A 89 -16.72 -66.17 36.84
C VAL A 89 -16.18 -67.05 35.73
N SER A 90 -16.09 -66.54 34.50
CA SER A 90 -15.49 -67.29 33.39
C SER A 90 -14.96 -66.42 32.25
N LEU A 91 -14.04 -66.99 31.48
CA LEU A 91 -13.63 -66.53 30.16
C LEU A 91 -14.03 -67.57 29.12
N ALA A 92 -14.85 -67.18 28.14
CA ALA A 92 -15.35 -68.04 27.08
C ALA A 92 -15.29 -67.34 25.72
N SER A 93 -15.55 -68.10 24.64
CA SER A 93 -15.61 -67.56 23.26
C SER A 93 -14.38 -66.74 22.90
N ILE A 94 -13.19 -67.31 23.16
CA ILE A 94 -11.92 -66.61 22.98
C ILE A 94 -11.47 -66.75 21.52
N GLU A 95 -11.28 -65.62 20.84
CA GLU A 95 -10.80 -65.56 19.46
C GLU A 95 -9.55 -64.68 19.36
N GLY A 96 -8.64 -65.01 18.43
CA GLY A 96 -7.46 -64.18 18.17
C GLY A 96 -6.39 -64.15 19.27
N VAL A 97 -6.51 -64.97 20.32
CA VAL A 97 -5.57 -65.01 21.46
C VAL A 97 -4.69 -66.27 21.41
N ASN A 98 -3.43 -66.12 21.01
CA ASN A 98 -2.44 -67.19 20.96
C ASN A 98 -2.99 -68.47 20.29
N ALA A 99 -2.48 -69.66 20.64
CA ALA A 99 -2.97 -70.95 20.15
C ALA A 99 -4.03 -71.55 21.10
N LEU A 100 -4.97 -70.74 21.59
CA LEU A 100 -6.12 -71.22 22.36
C LEU A 100 -7.15 -71.86 21.42
N ALA A 101 -7.81 -72.93 21.88
CA ALA A 101 -8.85 -73.59 21.11
C ALA A 101 -10.16 -72.79 21.18
N ALA A 102 -10.90 -72.71 20.07
CA ALA A 102 -12.06 -71.83 19.92
C ALA A 102 -13.20 -72.09 20.94
N ASP A 103 -13.38 -73.34 21.37
CA ASP A 103 -14.47 -73.75 22.26
C ASP A 103 -14.01 -73.93 23.73
N GLN A 104 -12.87 -73.34 24.13
CA GLN A 104 -12.43 -73.40 25.52
C GLN A 104 -13.12 -72.38 26.40
N GLU A 105 -13.56 -72.84 27.57
CA GLU A 105 -14.02 -72.00 28.67
C GLU A 105 -13.11 -72.21 29.88
N LEU A 106 -12.64 -71.10 30.46
CA LEU A 106 -11.93 -71.08 31.73
C LEU A 106 -12.89 -70.57 32.81
N GLY A 107 -13.34 -71.46 33.68
CA GLY A 107 -14.06 -71.09 34.90
C GLY A 107 -13.08 -70.70 36.02
N PHE A 108 -13.42 -69.65 36.76
CA PHE A 108 -12.69 -69.24 37.95
C PHE A 108 -13.40 -69.72 39.21
N ASP A 109 -12.59 -70.22 40.15
CA ASP A 109 -13.02 -70.46 41.53
C ASP A 109 -12.99 -69.12 42.31
N PRO A 110 -13.98 -68.84 43.19
CA PRO A 110 -14.03 -67.61 43.98
C PRO A 110 -12.82 -67.38 44.89
N GLU A 111 -12.11 -68.43 45.29
CA GLU A 111 -10.94 -68.31 46.17
C GLU A 111 -9.62 -68.42 45.41
N LEU A 112 -9.35 -69.57 44.78
CA LEU A 112 -8.06 -69.84 44.15
C LEU A 112 -8.20 -70.73 42.92
N THR A 113 -7.84 -70.17 41.76
CA THR A 113 -7.76 -70.91 40.50
C THR A 113 -6.31 -71.21 40.13
N VAL A 114 -5.96 -72.48 39.95
CA VAL A 114 -4.61 -72.91 39.53
C VAL A 114 -4.65 -73.47 38.11
N LEU A 115 -4.04 -72.76 37.16
CA LEU A 115 -3.87 -73.22 35.78
C LEU A 115 -2.50 -73.89 35.59
N PHE A 116 -2.48 -75.18 35.27
CA PHE A 116 -1.25 -75.95 35.03
C PHE A 116 -1.35 -76.77 33.73
N GLY A 117 -0.19 -77.16 33.19
CA GLY A 117 -0.10 -77.91 31.93
C GLY A 117 1.28 -77.78 31.29
N GLN A 118 1.55 -78.55 30.24
CA GLN A 118 2.84 -78.52 29.53
C GLN A 118 3.14 -77.14 28.92
N ASN A 119 4.41 -76.85 28.67
CA ASN A 119 4.81 -75.64 27.95
C ASN A 119 4.15 -75.64 26.56
N GLY A 120 3.63 -74.48 26.13
CA GLY A 120 2.88 -74.36 24.88
C GLY A 120 1.38 -74.68 24.96
N SER A 121 0.85 -75.10 26.12
CA SER A 121 -0.58 -75.42 26.29
C SER A 121 -1.54 -74.22 26.35
N GLY A 122 -1.09 -73.00 26.01
CA GLY A 122 -1.95 -71.81 25.97
C GLY A 122 -2.17 -71.04 27.27
N LYS A 123 -1.67 -71.50 28.43
CA LYS A 123 -1.85 -70.83 29.75
C LYS A 123 -1.56 -69.33 29.76
N THR A 124 -0.48 -68.92 29.09
CA THR A 124 -0.07 -67.51 28.98
C THR A 124 -1.10 -66.66 28.21
N GLY A 125 -1.87 -67.24 27.29
CA GLY A 125 -2.92 -66.54 26.55
C GLY A 125 -4.00 -65.98 27.46
N TYR A 126 -4.50 -66.79 28.41
CA TYR A 126 -5.46 -66.34 29.42
C TYR A 126 -4.91 -65.20 30.29
N ALA A 127 -3.64 -65.31 30.71
CA ALA A 127 -3.00 -64.25 31.49
C ALA A 127 -2.88 -62.94 30.69
N ARG A 128 -2.61 -63.00 29.38
CA ARG A 128 -2.52 -61.80 28.53
C ARG A 128 -3.86 -61.10 28.35
N ILE A 129 -4.96 -61.84 28.22
CA ILE A 129 -6.32 -61.25 28.23
C ILE A 129 -6.52 -60.45 29.52
N LEU A 130 -6.27 -61.08 30.67
CA LEU A 130 -6.43 -60.43 31.98
C LEU A 130 -5.52 -59.22 32.14
N LYS A 131 -4.26 -59.28 31.68
CA LYS A 131 -3.34 -58.14 31.70
C LYS A 131 -3.80 -57.00 30.80
N ARG A 132 -4.29 -57.30 29.60
CA ARG A 132 -4.72 -56.31 28.60
C ARG A 132 -5.98 -55.59 29.10
N ILE A 133 -6.99 -56.33 29.54
CA ILE A 133 -8.25 -55.75 30.03
C ILE A 133 -8.08 -54.95 31.32
N SER A 134 -7.14 -55.33 32.20
CA SER A 134 -6.81 -54.58 33.42
C SER A 134 -5.87 -53.39 33.21
N ALA A 135 -5.29 -53.24 32.00
CA ALA A 135 -4.29 -52.23 31.67
C ALA A 135 -3.07 -52.21 32.63
N VAL A 136 -2.57 -53.38 33.04
CA VAL A 136 -1.32 -53.43 33.82
C VAL A 136 -0.12 -53.00 32.98
N ARG A 137 0.91 -52.45 33.64
CA ARG A 137 2.14 -51.97 32.99
C ARG A 137 2.92 -53.04 32.22
N THR A 138 2.71 -54.31 32.56
CA THR A 138 3.38 -55.47 31.96
C THR A 138 2.48 -56.24 30.99
N ALA A 139 1.43 -55.59 30.49
CA ALA A 139 0.62 -56.13 29.41
C ALA A 139 1.48 -56.27 28.14
N GLU A 140 1.57 -57.50 27.65
CA GLU A 140 2.26 -57.83 26.40
C GLU A 140 1.27 -57.81 25.25
N ASP A 141 1.78 -57.65 24.03
CA ASP A 141 0.96 -57.83 22.84
C ASP A 141 0.38 -59.25 22.79
N ILE A 142 -0.92 -59.32 22.53
CA ILE A 142 -1.61 -60.59 22.29
C ILE A 142 -1.38 -60.98 20.84
N LEU A 143 -0.51 -61.96 20.65
CA LEU A 143 -0.21 -62.49 19.33
C LEU A 143 -1.25 -63.53 18.92
N PRO A 144 -1.70 -63.57 17.65
CA PRO A 144 -2.60 -64.59 17.14
C PRO A 144 -1.92 -65.97 17.10
N ASN A 145 -2.70 -67.03 16.80
CA ASN A 145 -2.17 -68.38 16.68
C ASN A 145 -1.10 -68.47 15.58
N ALA A 146 0.14 -68.84 15.95
CA ALA A 146 1.26 -68.96 15.02
C ALA A 146 1.01 -69.99 13.91
N HIS A 147 0.15 -71.00 14.14
CA HIS A 147 -0.23 -71.99 13.13
C HIS A 147 -1.26 -71.49 12.13
N THR A 148 -1.85 -70.32 12.34
CA THR A 148 -2.81 -69.67 11.43
C THR A 148 -2.35 -68.26 11.04
N ALA A 149 -1.09 -67.91 11.29
CA ALA A 149 -0.51 -66.58 11.07
C ALA A 149 -0.31 -66.20 9.57
N TYR A 150 -0.73 -67.06 8.64
CA TYR A 150 -0.70 -66.83 7.19
C TYR A 150 -2.03 -66.27 6.63
N LEU A 151 -3.01 -65.99 7.49
CA LEU A 151 -4.25 -65.31 7.10
C LEU A 151 -3.96 -63.83 6.82
N ASP A 152 -4.45 -63.29 5.69
CA ASP A 152 -4.28 -61.87 5.30
C ASP A 152 -4.87 -60.88 6.33
N SER A 153 -5.74 -61.35 7.23
CA SER A 153 -6.28 -60.61 8.36
C SER A 153 -6.59 -61.57 9.52
N PRO A 154 -5.65 -61.78 10.46
CA PRO A 154 -5.94 -62.56 11.67
C PRO A 154 -7.05 -61.86 12.49
N PRO A 155 -7.95 -62.62 13.15
CA PRO A 155 -9.01 -62.04 13.97
C PRO A 155 -8.41 -61.24 15.13
N SER A 156 -8.99 -60.07 15.43
CA SER A 156 -8.61 -59.29 16.60
C SER A 156 -8.90 -60.06 17.89
N PRO A 157 -8.05 -59.94 18.93
CA PRO A 157 -8.27 -60.58 20.21
C PRO A 157 -9.64 -60.23 20.80
N SER A 158 -10.41 -61.24 21.18
CA SER A 158 -11.69 -61.05 21.87
C SER A 158 -12.02 -62.20 22.81
N ALA A 159 -12.87 -61.93 23.80
CA ALA A 159 -13.37 -62.92 24.75
C ALA A 159 -14.68 -62.44 25.38
N THR A 160 -15.56 -63.37 25.73
CA THR A 160 -16.70 -63.12 26.62
C THR A 160 -16.26 -63.35 28.06
N ILE A 161 -16.49 -62.35 28.91
CA ILE A 161 -16.09 -62.38 30.32
C ILE A 161 -17.34 -62.32 31.17
N GLN A 162 -17.58 -63.38 31.94
CA GLN A 162 -18.61 -63.40 32.98
C GLN A 162 -17.97 -63.01 34.31
N TYR A 163 -18.62 -62.12 35.05
CA TYR A 163 -18.13 -61.60 36.32
C TYR A 163 -19.29 -61.25 37.25
N ARG A 164 -19.02 -61.14 38.56
CA ARG A 164 -19.94 -60.54 39.53
C ARG A 164 -19.38 -59.24 40.05
N LEU A 165 -20.24 -58.24 40.16
CA LEU A 165 -19.93 -57.00 40.84
C LEU A 165 -20.88 -56.85 42.03
N SER A 166 -20.34 -56.90 43.24
CA SER A 166 -21.13 -56.88 44.49
C SER A 166 -22.24 -57.94 44.51
N GLY A 167 -21.94 -59.14 44.00
CA GLY A 167 -22.87 -60.26 43.91
C GLY A 167 -23.83 -60.25 42.72
N MET A 168 -23.85 -59.21 41.87
CA MET A 168 -24.68 -59.19 40.66
C MET A 168 -23.93 -59.79 39.46
N ASP A 169 -24.47 -60.86 38.88
CA ASP A 169 -23.93 -61.49 37.67
C ASP A 169 -24.01 -60.52 36.48
N SER A 170 -22.90 -60.38 35.76
CA SER A 170 -22.72 -59.52 34.60
C SER A 170 -21.87 -60.21 33.53
N SER A 171 -22.00 -59.77 32.29
CA SER A 171 -21.24 -60.30 31.16
C SER A 171 -20.82 -59.17 30.22
N VAL A 172 -19.60 -59.23 29.70
CA VAL A 172 -19.09 -58.28 28.71
C VAL A 172 -18.38 -59.02 27.58
N MET A 173 -18.52 -58.49 26.36
CA MET A 173 -17.72 -58.89 25.22
C MET A 173 -16.52 -57.94 25.12
N TRP A 174 -15.33 -58.43 25.44
CA TRP A 174 -14.08 -57.70 25.30
C TRP A 174 -13.49 -57.91 23.90
N LYS A 175 -12.98 -56.83 23.30
CA LYS A 175 -12.47 -56.72 21.92
C LYS A 175 -11.14 -55.95 21.91
N ASP A 176 -10.15 -56.50 22.60
CA ASP A 176 -8.78 -55.95 22.73
C ASP A 176 -8.69 -54.56 23.39
N GLU A 177 -9.74 -54.08 24.06
CA GLU A 177 -9.67 -52.81 24.79
C GLU A 177 -8.67 -52.91 25.95
N SER A 178 -7.86 -51.87 26.12
CA SER A 178 -7.00 -51.74 27.29
C SER A 178 -7.74 -51.01 28.41
N GLY A 179 -7.82 -51.60 29.60
CA GLY A 179 -8.35 -50.92 30.80
C GLY A 179 -9.87 -50.80 30.84
N LEU A 180 -10.58 -51.87 30.48
CA LEU A 180 -12.04 -51.91 30.53
C LEU A 180 -12.52 -51.96 31.98
N ALA A 181 -13.38 -51.04 32.40
CA ALA A 181 -14.02 -51.10 33.71
C ALA A 181 -15.05 -52.27 33.76
N PRO A 182 -15.20 -52.99 34.89
CA PRO A 182 -14.53 -52.79 36.19
C PRO A 182 -13.17 -53.54 36.32
N PHE A 183 -12.68 -54.19 35.27
CA PHE A 183 -11.50 -55.09 35.31
C PHE A 183 -10.17 -54.37 35.58
N SER A 184 -10.12 -53.04 35.47
CA SER A 184 -8.98 -52.24 35.94
C SER A 184 -8.70 -52.37 37.45
N ARG A 185 -9.60 -53.00 38.22
CA ARG A 185 -9.38 -53.40 39.64
C ARG A 185 -8.49 -54.64 39.79
N ILE A 186 -8.26 -55.40 38.73
CA ILE A 186 -7.46 -56.61 38.76
C ILE A 186 -5.97 -56.24 38.80
N SER A 187 -5.26 -56.78 39.79
CA SER A 187 -3.80 -56.72 39.83
C SER A 187 -3.21 -58.02 39.28
N VAL A 188 -2.28 -57.91 38.34
CA VAL A 188 -1.54 -59.06 37.80
C VAL A 188 -0.09 -58.99 38.26
N PHE A 189 0.36 -60.01 38.98
CA PHE A 189 1.72 -60.11 39.49
C PHE A 189 2.46 -61.28 38.83
N ASP A 190 3.51 -60.98 38.07
CA ASP A 190 4.35 -61.96 37.37
C ASP A 190 5.84 -61.57 37.40
N ALA A 191 6.71 -62.39 36.82
CA ALA A 191 8.16 -62.14 36.82
C ALA A 191 8.54 -60.80 36.18
N SER A 192 7.82 -60.38 35.13
CA SER A 192 8.02 -59.08 34.48
C SER A 192 7.53 -57.92 35.37
N ALA A 193 6.51 -58.12 36.19
CA ALA A 193 6.07 -57.12 37.16
C ALA A 193 7.09 -56.96 38.29
N VAL A 194 7.76 -58.05 38.71
CA VAL A 194 8.76 -58.00 39.78
C VAL A 194 9.93 -57.07 39.44
N SER A 195 10.43 -57.09 38.20
CA SER A 195 11.55 -56.20 37.81
C SER A 195 11.20 -54.71 37.93
N LEU A 196 9.94 -54.33 37.75
CA LEU A 196 9.45 -52.96 37.96
C LEU A 196 9.41 -52.52 39.44
N HIS A 197 9.46 -53.48 40.39
CA HIS A 197 9.36 -53.20 41.82
C HIS A 197 10.69 -53.39 42.57
N VAL A 198 11.70 -53.99 41.94
CA VAL A 198 13.01 -54.30 42.55
C VAL A 198 14.11 -53.30 42.16
N ASP A 199 13.86 -52.43 41.19
CA ASP A 199 14.80 -51.37 40.81
C ASP A 199 14.77 -50.23 41.85
N SER A 200 15.93 -49.95 42.46
CA SER A 200 16.04 -49.24 43.74
C SER A 200 15.81 -47.72 43.69
N ASP A 201 15.59 -47.16 42.49
CA ASP A 201 15.45 -45.71 42.25
C ASP A 201 14.07 -45.31 41.66
N LEU A 202 13.01 -46.12 41.83
CA LEU A 202 11.66 -45.72 41.38
C LEU A 202 10.99 -44.70 42.30
N GLY A 203 10.87 -43.47 41.81
CA GLY A 203 9.91 -42.49 42.33
C GLY A 203 8.51 -42.71 41.72
N TYR A 204 7.48 -42.80 42.55
CA TYR A 204 6.09 -42.90 42.10
C TYR A 204 5.39 -41.54 42.25
N VAL A 205 4.86 -41.01 41.14
CA VAL A 205 3.91 -39.89 41.19
C VAL A 205 2.52 -40.48 41.25
N TYR A 206 1.82 -40.24 42.35
CA TYR A 206 0.45 -40.67 42.55
C TYR A 206 -0.46 -39.45 42.69
N THR A 207 -1.45 -39.34 41.80
CA THR A 207 -2.53 -38.37 41.92
C THR A 207 -3.77 -39.12 42.39
N PRO A 208 -4.31 -38.80 43.57
CA PRO A 208 -5.58 -39.36 44.03
C PRO A 208 -6.68 -39.21 42.97
N ALA A 209 -7.49 -40.26 42.77
CA ALA A 209 -8.51 -40.29 41.73
C ALA A 209 -9.47 -39.10 41.79
N GLU A 210 -9.78 -38.61 43.00
CA GLU A 210 -10.63 -37.43 43.17
C GLU A 210 -9.96 -36.12 42.71
N LEU A 211 -8.63 -35.99 42.83
CA LEU A 211 -7.88 -34.83 42.33
C LEU A 211 -7.67 -34.91 40.81
N ALA A 212 -7.57 -36.13 40.25
CA ALA A 212 -7.45 -36.33 38.82
C ALA A 212 -8.64 -35.76 38.02
N LEU A 213 -9.85 -35.73 38.62
CA LEU A 213 -11.05 -35.14 38.02
C LEU A 213 -10.84 -33.68 37.59
N PHE A 214 -10.09 -32.88 38.36
CA PHE A 214 -9.79 -31.48 38.01
C PHE A 214 -8.94 -31.41 36.74
N GLY A 215 -7.97 -32.31 36.59
CA GLY A 215 -7.14 -32.41 35.38
C GLY A 215 -7.96 -32.81 34.15
N HIS A 216 -8.89 -33.74 34.31
CA HIS A 216 -9.81 -34.15 33.23
C HIS A 216 -10.75 -33.02 32.81
N VAL A 217 -11.34 -32.28 33.75
CA VAL A 217 -12.17 -31.11 33.43
C VAL A 217 -11.32 -30.00 32.78
N ALA A 218 -10.09 -29.77 33.25
CA ALA A 218 -9.18 -28.80 32.65
C ALA A 218 -8.84 -29.15 31.19
N ALA A 219 -8.59 -30.44 30.90
CA ALA A 219 -8.44 -30.94 29.53
C ALA A 219 -9.70 -30.68 28.69
N GLY A 220 -10.89 -30.81 29.29
CA GLY A 220 -12.16 -30.44 28.66
C GLY A 220 -12.25 -28.97 28.26
N LEU A 221 -11.90 -28.06 29.17
CA LEU A 221 -11.86 -26.62 28.89
C LEU A 221 -10.88 -26.30 27.75
N GLN A 222 -9.69 -26.92 27.76
CA GLN A 222 -8.70 -26.78 26.71
C GLN A 222 -9.21 -27.32 25.36
N GLY A 223 -9.93 -28.45 25.36
CA GLY A 223 -10.54 -29.03 24.17
C GLY A 223 -11.56 -28.11 23.51
N ILE A 224 -12.32 -27.34 24.29
CA ILE A 224 -13.21 -26.29 23.79
C ILE A 224 -12.41 -25.12 23.21
N GLN A 225 -11.34 -24.67 23.88
CA GLN A 225 -10.48 -23.61 23.36
C GLN A 225 -9.80 -23.98 22.03
N GLN A 226 -9.43 -25.24 21.85
CA GLN A 226 -8.88 -25.73 20.57
C GLN A 226 -9.92 -25.73 19.45
N ARG A 227 -11.18 -26.08 19.73
CA ARG A 227 -12.29 -25.98 18.78
C ARG A 227 -12.56 -24.54 18.38
N ILE A 228 -12.55 -23.61 19.34
CA ILE A 228 -12.60 -22.17 19.08
C ILE A 228 -11.45 -21.74 18.17
N ALA A 229 -10.20 -22.10 18.50
CA ALA A 229 -9.03 -21.71 17.71
C ALA A 229 -9.09 -22.24 16.27
N THR A 230 -9.58 -23.47 16.09
CA THR A 230 -9.78 -24.09 14.78
C THR A 230 -10.83 -23.34 13.97
N GLU A 231 -11.97 -23.01 14.57
CA GLU A 231 -13.02 -22.25 13.88
C GLU A 231 -12.58 -20.82 13.56
N VAL A 232 -11.90 -20.13 14.49
CA VAL A 232 -11.31 -18.81 14.25
C VAL A 232 -10.34 -18.85 13.08
N LYS A 233 -9.48 -19.88 12.98
CA LYS A 233 -8.56 -20.03 11.86
C LYS A 233 -9.28 -20.28 10.53
N ALA A 234 -10.39 -21.02 10.54
CA ALA A 234 -11.21 -21.25 9.35
C ALA A 234 -11.99 -19.98 8.92
N LEU A 235 -12.42 -19.16 9.88
CA LEU A 235 -13.16 -17.93 9.64
C LEU A 235 -12.25 -16.73 9.32
N ALA A 236 -11.01 -16.76 9.84
CA ALA A 236 -10.03 -15.70 9.66
C ALA A 236 -9.90 -15.40 8.16
N PRO A 237 -10.29 -14.19 7.73
CA PRO A 237 -10.11 -13.83 6.35
C PRO A 237 -8.60 -13.80 6.06
N GLY A 238 -8.17 -14.47 4.99
CA GLY A 238 -6.85 -14.25 4.42
C GLY A 238 -6.74 -12.83 3.82
N SER A 239 -6.04 -12.69 2.71
CA SER A 239 -6.07 -11.43 1.95
C SER A 239 -7.50 -11.07 1.54
N ASN A 240 -7.92 -9.81 1.72
CA ASN A 240 -9.21 -9.33 1.24
C ASN A 240 -9.33 -9.57 -0.28
N PRO A 241 -10.23 -10.48 -0.74
CA PRO A 241 -10.33 -10.86 -2.14
C PRO A 241 -10.92 -9.77 -3.03
N LEU A 242 -11.55 -8.75 -2.43
CA LEU A 242 -12.20 -7.67 -3.17
C LEU A 242 -11.23 -6.53 -3.50
N LEU A 243 -10.13 -6.38 -2.78
CA LEU A 243 -9.25 -5.21 -2.87
C LEU A 243 -8.72 -4.95 -4.29
N SER A 244 -8.39 -6.01 -5.04
CA SER A 244 -7.87 -5.91 -6.41
C SER A 244 -8.88 -5.39 -7.44
N ARG A 245 -10.18 -5.35 -7.09
CA ARG A 245 -11.26 -4.90 -7.98
C ARG A 245 -11.51 -3.39 -7.89
N PHE A 246 -10.89 -2.71 -6.93
CA PHE A 246 -11.08 -1.29 -6.68
C PHE A 246 -9.78 -0.51 -6.88
N THR A 247 -9.89 0.64 -7.52
CA THR A 247 -8.78 1.58 -7.72
C THR A 247 -8.76 2.66 -6.63
N ARG A 248 -7.54 3.09 -6.27
CA ARG A 248 -7.33 4.20 -5.34
C ARG A 248 -7.95 5.49 -5.89
N GLY A 249 -8.46 6.33 -4.99
CA GLY A 249 -9.01 7.65 -5.31
C GLY A 249 -10.55 7.73 -5.31
N THR A 250 -11.23 6.60 -5.12
CA THR A 250 -12.69 6.52 -4.94
C THR A 250 -13.07 6.49 -3.46
N LYS A 251 -14.30 6.87 -3.13
CA LYS A 251 -14.84 6.78 -1.75
C LYS A 251 -15.00 5.34 -1.26
N VAL A 252 -15.18 4.39 -2.19
CA VAL A 252 -15.35 2.97 -1.87
C VAL A 252 -14.02 2.33 -1.45
N TYR A 253 -12.91 2.76 -2.05
CA TYR A 253 -11.61 2.11 -1.86
C TYR A 253 -11.16 2.01 -0.39
N PRO A 254 -11.19 3.08 0.44
CA PRO A 254 -10.76 2.98 1.84
C PRO A 254 -11.58 1.99 2.66
N VAL A 255 -12.91 1.95 2.44
CA VAL A 255 -13.81 1.03 3.14
C VAL A 255 -13.48 -0.43 2.80
N ILE A 256 -13.16 -0.70 1.53
CA ILE A 256 -12.72 -2.04 1.09
C ILE A 256 -11.31 -2.36 1.60
N GLU A 257 -10.37 -1.41 1.59
CA GLU A 257 -9.02 -1.61 2.12
C GLU A 257 -9.03 -2.02 3.60
N THR A 258 -9.91 -1.40 4.40
CA THR A 258 -10.06 -1.68 5.83
C THR A 258 -11.21 -2.65 6.16
N LEU A 259 -11.66 -3.45 5.19
CA LEU A 259 -12.77 -4.39 5.41
C LEU A 259 -12.42 -5.38 6.53
N GLY A 260 -13.26 -5.47 7.55
CA GLY A 260 -12.98 -6.26 8.75
C GLY A 260 -14.11 -6.26 9.77
N ALA A 261 -13.82 -6.71 10.99
CA ALA A 261 -14.84 -6.88 12.03
C ALA A 261 -15.50 -5.55 12.46
N THR A 262 -14.76 -4.44 12.37
CA THR A 262 -15.20 -3.09 12.74
C THR A 262 -15.90 -2.33 11.62
N THR A 263 -16.00 -2.89 10.41
CA THR A 263 -16.68 -2.23 9.28
C THR A 263 -18.15 -1.99 9.62
N ASP A 264 -18.65 -0.79 9.34
CA ASP A 264 -20.07 -0.48 9.42
C ASP A 264 -20.80 -1.02 8.17
N LEU A 265 -21.76 -1.92 8.39
CA LEU A 265 -22.56 -2.50 7.31
C LEU A 265 -23.54 -1.49 6.71
N ALA A 266 -24.02 -0.52 7.50
CA ALA A 266 -24.93 0.50 7.00
C ALA A 266 -24.21 1.47 6.06
N GLU A 267 -22.97 1.87 6.40
CA GLU A 267 -22.12 2.67 5.51
C GLU A 267 -21.79 1.92 4.21
N LEU A 268 -21.43 0.63 4.32
CA LEU A 268 -21.14 -0.23 3.17
C LEU A 268 -22.36 -0.35 2.23
N ASP A 269 -23.55 -0.52 2.80
CA ASP A 269 -24.80 -0.60 2.04
C ASP A 269 -25.18 0.73 1.37
N ALA A 270 -24.94 1.85 2.05
CA ALA A 270 -25.15 3.18 1.48
C ALA A 270 -24.24 3.44 0.27
N LEU A 271 -22.97 3.03 0.35
CA LEU A 271 -22.02 3.13 -0.76
C LEU A 271 -22.39 2.21 -1.93
N ALA A 272 -22.93 1.03 -1.64
CA ALA A 272 -23.37 0.05 -2.63
C ALA A 272 -24.71 0.39 -3.30
N THR A 273 -25.50 1.30 -2.73
CA THR A 273 -26.78 1.70 -3.28
C THR A 273 -26.55 2.49 -4.57
N LEU A 274 -27.18 2.06 -5.67
CA LEU A 274 -27.06 2.69 -6.98
C LEU A 274 -28.32 3.52 -7.29
N PRO A 275 -28.19 4.68 -7.96
CA PRO A 275 -29.34 5.37 -8.54
C PRO A 275 -29.94 4.57 -9.71
N ASP A 276 -31.21 4.82 -10.02
CA ASP A 276 -31.87 4.24 -11.19
C ASP A 276 -31.11 4.62 -12.47
N GLY A 277 -30.77 3.63 -13.30
CA GLY A 277 -30.05 3.87 -14.56
C GLY A 277 -28.54 4.05 -14.43
N ALA A 278 -27.92 3.70 -13.30
CA ALA A 278 -26.46 3.82 -13.07
C ALA A 278 -25.59 3.29 -14.22
N GLU A 279 -25.91 2.13 -14.81
CA GLU A 279 -25.19 1.58 -15.97
C GLU A 279 -25.32 2.46 -17.22
N ALA A 280 -26.52 3.00 -17.49
CA ALA A 280 -26.73 3.91 -18.62
C ALA A 280 -26.00 5.24 -18.42
N ASP A 281 -25.96 5.75 -17.18
CA ASP A 281 -25.16 6.93 -16.83
C ASP A 281 -23.66 6.69 -16.98
N ARG A 282 -23.19 5.48 -16.65
CA ARG A 282 -21.79 5.09 -16.89
C ARG A 282 -21.46 5.12 -18.37
N GLU A 283 -22.29 4.51 -19.23
CA GLU A 283 -22.10 4.52 -20.69
C GLU A 283 -22.14 5.95 -21.26
N ARG A 284 -23.08 6.77 -20.78
CA ARG A 284 -23.16 8.20 -21.14
C ARG A 284 -21.88 8.95 -20.78
N LEU A 285 -21.37 8.78 -19.56
CA LEU A 285 -20.12 9.42 -19.11
C LEU A 285 -18.91 8.94 -19.92
N GLU A 286 -18.83 7.65 -20.25
CA GLU A 286 -17.78 7.11 -21.13
C GLU A 286 -17.82 7.77 -22.53
N GLY A 287 -19.02 7.93 -23.11
CA GLY A 287 -19.22 8.63 -24.38
C GLY A 287 -18.85 10.11 -24.34
N GLU A 288 -19.24 10.82 -23.28
CA GLU A 288 -18.88 12.24 -23.07
C GLU A 288 -17.36 12.44 -22.93
N ILE A 289 -16.69 11.54 -22.19
CA ILE A 289 -15.22 11.56 -22.04
C ILE A 289 -14.53 11.31 -23.39
N ALA A 290 -15.05 10.37 -24.20
CA ALA A 290 -14.51 10.10 -25.53
C ALA A 290 -14.65 11.32 -26.45
N ALA A 291 -15.82 11.97 -26.46
CA ALA A 291 -16.08 13.18 -27.25
C ALA A 291 -15.16 14.35 -26.84
N LEU A 292 -14.95 14.55 -25.53
CA LEU A 292 -14.04 15.59 -25.02
C LEU A 292 -12.57 15.33 -25.40
N ARG A 293 -12.16 14.07 -25.54
CA ARG A 293 -10.80 13.69 -25.98
C ARG A 293 -10.58 13.86 -27.47
N SER A 294 -11.63 13.75 -28.30
CA SER A 294 -11.52 13.90 -29.76
C SER A 294 -11.37 15.36 -30.24
N ASN A 295 -11.28 16.33 -29.33
CA ASN A 295 -11.28 17.73 -29.72
C ASN A 295 -9.90 18.14 -30.29
N SER A 296 -9.86 18.41 -31.60
CA SER A 296 -8.67 18.80 -32.38
C SER A 296 -8.16 20.23 -32.10
N LEU A 297 -8.49 20.78 -30.93
CA LEU A 297 -8.20 22.16 -30.53
C LEU A 297 -6.71 22.50 -30.56
N ASP A 298 -5.82 21.51 -30.36
CA ASP A 298 -4.37 21.74 -30.33
C ASP A 298 -3.81 22.16 -31.69
N ALA A 299 -4.21 21.50 -32.77
CA ALA A 299 -3.74 21.83 -34.11
C ALA A 299 -4.24 23.22 -34.55
N ILE A 300 -5.51 23.52 -34.24
CA ILE A 300 -6.14 24.80 -34.58
C ILE A 300 -5.52 25.93 -33.74
N LEU A 301 -5.31 25.72 -32.43
CA LEU A 301 -4.68 26.71 -31.56
C LEU A 301 -3.24 27.02 -32.01
N SER A 302 -2.46 25.99 -32.37
CA SER A 302 -1.09 26.17 -32.86
C SER A 302 -1.05 26.98 -34.16
N SER A 303 -1.93 26.66 -35.11
CA SER A 303 -2.04 27.40 -36.38
C SER A 303 -2.42 28.87 -36.14
N THR A 304 -3.43 29.14 -35.30
CA THR A 304 -3.83 30.53 -34.99
C THR A 304 -2.72 31.32 -34.26
N GLN A 305 -1.94 30.68 -33.38
CA GLN A 305 -0.79 31.30 -32.72
C GLN A 305 0.33 31.67 -33.72
N GLU A 306 0.55 30.84 -34.74
CA GLU A 306 1.50 31.13 -35.81
C GLU A 306 1.06 32.35 -36.64
N THR A 307 -0.23 32.41 -37.00
CA THR A 307 -0.83 33.58 -37.66
C THR A 307 -0.64 34.86 -36.83
N VAL A 308 -0.84 34.80 -35.50
CA VAL A 308 -0.57 35.94 -34.60
C VAL A 308 0.90 36.37 -34.66
N ARG A 309 1.86 35.44 -34.70
CA ARG A 309 3.29 35.80 -34.82
C ARG A 309 3.59 36.49 -36.15
N HIS A 310 3.02 35.99 -37.24
CA HIS A 310 3.22 36.58 -38.57
C HIS A 310 2.59 37.97 -38.69
N LEU A 311 1.37 38.15 -38.19
CA LEU A 311 0.70 39.47 -38.12
C LEU A 311 1.48 40.47 -37.25
N ASN A 312 2.03 40.04 -36.11
CA ASN A 312 2.88 40.90 -35.28
C ASN A 312 4.13 41.37 -36.01
N ARG A 313 4.81 40.45 -36.71
CA ARG A 313 5.99 40.78 -37.50
C ARG A 313 5.66 41.80 -38.59
N LEU A 314 4.61 41.53 -39.36
CA LEU A 314 4.13 42.45 -40.39
C LEU A 314 3.79 43.82 -39.80
N HIS A 315 3.07 43.87 -38.69
CA HIS A 315 2.72 45.10 -38.00
C HIS A 315 3.96 45.88 -37.52
N GLY A 316 5.00 45.20 -37.03
CA GLY A 316 6.26 45.82 -36.63
C GLY A 316 7.02 46.47 -37.80
N VAL A 317 7.06 45.81 -38.97
CA VAL A 317 7.65 46.37 -40.19
C VAL A 317 6.85 47.57 -40.69
N LEU A 318 5.52 47.47 -40.73
CA LEU A 318 4.64 48.58 -41.09
C LEU A 318 4.78 49.76 -40.12
N THR A 319 4.97 49.49 -38.82
CA THR A 319 5.24 50.52 -37.81
C THR A 319 6.54 51.26 -38.07
N THR A 320 7.57 50.54 -38.47
CA THR A 320 8.85 51.16 -38.84
C THR A 320 8.70 52.02 -40.11
N ALA A 321 7.93 51.56 -41.09
CA ALA A 321 7.65 52.31 -42.33
C ALA A 321 6.80 53.57 -42.08
N MET A 322 5.77 53.52 -41.22
CA MET A 322 4.95 54.70 -40.93
C MET A 322 5.70 55.78 -40.12
N ASN A 323 6.68 55.38 -39.32
CA ASN A 323 7.50 56.31 -38.56
C ASN A 323 8.57 57.01 -39.41
N PHE A 324 8.85 56.53 -40.63
CA PHE A 324 9.77 57.18 -41.55
C PHE A 324 9.24 58.54 -42.00
N ASP A 325 10.12 59.54 -41.99
CA ASP A 325 9.80 60.89 -42.45
C ASP A 325 10.70 61.26 -43.64
N ALA A 326 10.15 61.13 -44.84
CA ALA A 326 10.86 61.43 -46.08
C ALA A 326 11.26 62.91 -46.17
N VAL A 327 10.51 63.83 -45.55
CA VAL A 327 10.82 65.27 -45.56
C VAL A 327 12.02 65.57 -44.67
N VAL A 328 12.08 64.94 -43.48
CA VAL A 328 13.24 65.06 -42.58
C VAL A 328 14.49 64.48 -43.24
N TYR A 329 14.38 63.30 -43.87
CA TYR A 329 15.49 62.70 -44.59
C TYR A 329 15.96 63.57 -45.76
N GLU A 330 15.04 64.07 -46.59
CA GLU A 330 15.38 64.92 -47.73
C GLU A 330 16.04 66.23 -47.28
N LYS A 331 15.56 66.84 -46.20
CA LYS A 331 16.20 68.02 -45.59
C LYS A 331 17.63 67.72 -45.14
N ALA A 332 17.87 66.57 -44.51
CA ALA A 332 19.21 66.15 -44.10
C ALA A 332 20.12 65.91 -45.32
N ARG A 333 19.58 65.29 -46.38
CA ARG A 333 20.30 65.03 -47.64
C ARG A 333 20.70 66.31 -48.36
N VAL A 334 19.79 67.27 -48.49
CA VAL A 334 20.07 68.59 -49.07
C VAL A 334 21.10 69.34 -48.24
N LYS A 335 20.99 69.31 -46.91
CA LYS A 335 21.98 69.91 -46.01
C LYS A 335 23.37 69.29 -46.18
N LEU A 336 23.46 67.97 -46.38
CA LEU A 336 24.72 67.30 -46.68
C LEU A 336 25.28 67.76 -48.03
N GLN A 337 24.45 67.79 -49.07
CA GLN A 337 24.84 68.27 -50.40
C GLN A 337 25.33 69.73 -50.37
N GLU A 338 24.66 70.61 -49.63
CA GLU A 338 25.07 72.01 -49.43
C GLU A 338 26.37 72.11 -48.65
N ALA A 339 26.55 71.32 -47.59
CA ALA A 339 27.79 71.31 -46.80
C ALA A 339 28.99 70.82 -47.64
N GLU A 340 28.80 69.78 -48.45
CA GLU A 340 29.82 69.28 -49.38
C GLU A 340 30.11 70.26 -50.51
N GLY A 341 29.07 70.92 -51.05
CA GLY A 341 29.20 71.99 -52.04
C GLY A 341 30.01 73.17 -51.49
N ARG A 342 29.65 73.68 -50.31
CA ARG A 342 30.39 74.76 -49.62
C ARG A 342 31.84 74.39 -49.33
N ARG A 343 32.10 73.13 -48.94
CA ARG A 343 33.47 72.63 -48.72
C ARG A 343 34.26 72.63 -50.03
N THR A 344 33.62 72.26 -51.13
CA THR A 344 34.22 72.25 -52.48
C THR A 344 34.50 73.67 -52.98
N GLU A 345 33.55 74.60 -52.83
CA GLU A 345 33.74 76.01 -53.19
C GLU A 345 34.85 76.67 -52.35
N ALA A 346 34.87 76.42 -51.04
CA ALA A 346 35.93 76.92 -50.16
C ALA A 346 37.30 76.43 -50.62
N ARG A 347 37.39 75.16 -51.02
CA ARG A 347 38.62 74.55 -51.57
C ARG A 347 39.08 75.23 -52.86
N GLU A 348 38.17 75.47 -53.79
CA GLU A 348 38.48 76.12 -55.08
C GLU A 348 38.81 77.61 -54.95
N GLN A 349 38.22 78.31 -53.98
CA GLN A 349 38.55 79.72 -53.68
C GLN A 349 39.87 79.87 -52.92
N LEU A 350 40.19 78.91 -52.05
CA LEU A 350 41.39 78.96 -51.23
C LEU A 350 42.65 78.50 -51.94
N PHE A 351 42.58 77.84 -53.10
CA PHE A 351 43.76 77.34 -53.83
C PHE A 351 43.57 77.42 -55.35
N SER A 352 44.47 78.11 -56.05
CA SER A 352 44.49 78.17 -57.52
C SER A 352 45.34 77.04 -58.14
N GLN A 353 45.09 76.69 -59.40
CA GLN A 353 45.82 75.61 -60.10
C GLN A 353 47.34 75.87 -60.22
N ASP A 354 47.76 77.14 -60.20
CA ASP A 354 49.17 77.52 -60.31
C ASP A 354 49.92 77.41 -58.97
N GLU A 355 49.20 77.21 -57.85
CA GLU A 355 49.76 77.14 -56.50
C GLU A 355 49.96 75.70 -56.00
N LEU A 356 49.35 74.72 -56.67
CA LEU A 356 49.38 73.30 -56.31
C LEU A 356 49.91 72.44 -57.46
N PRO A 357 50.55 71.28 -57.18
CA PRO A 357 50.99 70.35 -58.23
C PRO A 357 49.85 69.74 -59.08
N GLY A 358 48.61 69.87 -58.62
CA GLY A 358 47.40 69.36 -59.24
C GLY A 358 46.16 70.05 -58.67
N PRO A 359 44.95 69.70 -59.12
CA PRO A 359 43.73 70.27 -58.55
C PRO A 359 43.69 70.00 -57.04
N ALA A 360 43.18 70.96 -56.27
CA ALA A 360 42.80 70.71 -54.88
C ALA A 360 41.57 69.78 -54.91
N ASP A 361 41.77 68.48 -55.05
CA ASP A 361 40.70 67.48 -55.15
C ASP A 361 40.54 66.69 -53.84
N GLY A 362 39.83 65.56 -53.88
CA GLY A 362 39.62 64.73 -52.69
C GLY A 362 40.91 64.09 -52.17
N GLU A 363 41.81 63.65 -53.06
CA GLU A 363 43.07 63.02 -52.67
C GLU A 363 44.03 64.03 -52.04
N TRP A 364 44.10 65.24 -52.62
CA TRP A 364 44.83 66.35 -52.01
C TRP A 364 44.27 66.70 -50.63
N GLN A 365 42.94 66.68 -50.47
CA GLN A 365 42.29 66.94 -49.19
C GLN A 365 42.68 65.89 -48.12
N GLU A 366 42.67 64.61 -48.48
CA GLU A 366 43.11 63.54 -47.58
C GLU A 366 44.59 63.73 -47.18
N PHE A 367 45.43 64.13 -48.13
CA PHE A 367 46.84 64.42 -47.88
C PHE A 367 47.03 65.54 -46.85
N ILE A 368 46.33 66.67 -46.99
CA ILE A 368 46.47 67.78 -46.03
C ILE A 368 45.85 67.44 -44.65
N VAL A 369 44.76 66.68 -44.60
CA VAL A 369 44.16 66.19 -43.35
C VAL A 369 45.13 65.26 -42.63
N ALA A 370 45.78 64.34 -43.35
CA ALA A 370 46.82 63.48 -42.80
C ALA A 370 48.03 64.29 -42.33
N GLY A 371 48.42 65.32 -43.08
CA GLY A 371 49.48 66.26 -42.71
C GLY A 371 49.18 67.02 -41.41
N ASP A 372 47.94 67.49 -41.23
CA ASP A 372 47.53 68.16 -39.98
C ASP A 372 47.41 67.18 -38.82
N SER A 373 46.89 65.97 -39.04
CA SER A 373 46.88 64.89 -38.05
C SER A 373 48.30 64.56 -37.58
N TYR A 374 49.28 64.50 -38.49
CA TYR A 374 50.68 64.31 -38.14
C TYR A 374 51.25 65.50 -37.34
N ARG A 375 50.91 66.74 -37.71
CA ARG A 375 51.27 67.93 -36.92
C ARG A 375 50.71 67.86 -35.50
N GLN A 376 49.44 67.45 -35.35
CA GLN A 376 48.79 67.28 -34.05
C GLN A 376 49.47 66.18 -33.23
N HIS A 377 49.80 65.04 -33.83
CA HIS A 377 50.55 63.96 -33.19
C HIS A 377 51.93 64.40 -32.66
N LEU A 378 52.56 65.39 -33.32
CA LEU A 378 53.82 65.99 -32.89
C LEU A 378 53.65 67.14 -31.87
N ASP A 379 52.43 67.36 -31.36
CA ASP A 379 52.07 68.44 -30.42
C ASP A 379 52.46 69.85 -30.92
N ARG A 380 52.45 70.06 -32.25
CA ARG A 380 52.84 71.34 -32.87
C ARG A 380 51.63 72.23 -33.18
N GLU A 381 50.93 72.68 -32.15
CA GLU A 381 49.73 73.53 -32.26
C GLU A 381 49.96 74.82 -33.05
N HIS A 382 51.12 75.44 -32.87
CA HIS A 382 51.43 76.75 -33.44
C HIS A 382 52.10 76.67 -34.82
N TYR A 383 52.50 75.47 -35.27
CA TYR A 383 53.15 75.29 -36.57
C TYR A 383 52.18 75.51 -37.73
N PRO A 384 52.56 76.19 -38.83
CA PRO A 384 53.89 76.75 -39.08
C PRO A 384 54.03 78.21 -38.61
N THR A 385 55.22 78.56 -38.13
CA THR A 385 55.65 79.93 -37.79
C THR A 385 56.92 80.31 -38.58
N ALA A 386 57.28 81.59 -38.60
CA ALA A 386 58.48 82.04 -39.29
C ALA A 386 59.75 81.39 -38.68
N GLY A 387 60.59 80.78 -39.52
CA GLY A 387 61.78 80.04 -39.11
C GLY A 387 61.56 78.54 -38.88
N ASP A 388 60.32 78.05 -38.96
CA ASP A 388 60.04 76.62 -38.90
C ASP A 388 60.54 75.87 -40.14
N LYS A 389 60.83 74.57 -39.95
CA LYS A 389 61.17 73.63 -41.02
C LYS A 389 59.95 72.81 -41.43
N CYS A 390 59.82 72.53 -42.72
CA CYS A 390 58.77 71.66 -43.25
C CYS A 390 58.80 70.28 -42.57
N LEU A 391 57.65 69.81 -42.05
CA LEU A 391 57.53 68.52 -41.35
C LEU A 391 57.86 67.29 -42.22
N TYR A 392 57.90 67.45 -43.55
CA TYR A 392 58.19 66.36 -44.47
C TYR A 392 59.64 66.40 -44.99
N CYS A 393 60.05 67.50 -45.63
CA CYS A 393 61.38 67.60 -46.25
C CYS A 393 62.46 68.22 -45.35
N MET A 394 62.11 68.70 -44.16
CA MET A 394 63.03 69.29 -43.17
C MET A 394 63.78 70.56 -43.63
N GLN A 395 63.37 71.17 -44.73
CA GLN A 395 63.90 72.45 -45.21
C GLN A 395 63.23 73.62 -44.50
N GLU A 396 63.95 74.75 -44.33
CA GLU A 396 63.38 75.98 -43.78
C GLU A 396 62.24 76.50 -44.68
N LEU A 397 61.12 76.88 -44.07
CA LEU A 397 59.95 77.37 -44.80
C LEU A 397 60.20 78.76 -45.36
N SER A 398 60.15 78.89 -46.68
CA SER A 398 60.09 80.20 -47.33
C SER A 398 58.78 80.93 -46.97
N PRO A 399 58.71 82.27 -47.14
CA PRO A 399 57.47 83.01 -46.92
C PRO A 399 56.28 82.45 -47.71
N THR A 400 56.51 81.99 -48.94
CA THR A 400 55.49 81.36 -49.79
C THR A 400 55.01 80.02 -49.22
N ALA A 401 55.94 79.16 -48.79
CA ALA A 401 55.60 77.85 -48.21
C ALA A 401 54.88 77.99 -46.85
N LEU A 402 55.31 78.95 -46.03
CA LEU A 402 54.65 79.32 -44.78
C LEU A 402 53.20 79.77 -45.03
N ASN A 403 52.99 80.63 -46.04
CA ASN A 403 51.65 81.10 -46.40
C ASN A 403 50.75 79.97 -46.90
N LEU A 404 51.27 79.08 -47.75
CA LEU A 404 50.53 77.93 -48.27
C LEU A 404 50.08 76.97 -47.16
N LEU A 405 50.99 76.60 -46.26
CA LEU A 405 50.67 75.73 -45.12
C LEU A 405 49.72 76.40 -44.11
N THR A 406 49.83 77.72 -43.93
CA THR A 406 48.86 78.48 -43.11
C THR A 406 47.47 78.43 -43.73
N ARG A 407 47.35 78.58 -45.06
CA ARG A 407 46.07 78.43 -45.78
C ARG A 407 45.51 77.00 -45.69
N TYR A 408 46.35 75.96 -45.70
CA TYR A 408 45.91 74.59 -45.42
C TYR A 408 45.27 74.49 -44.04
N ARG A 409 45.89 75.08 -43.01
CA ARG A 409 45.32 75.10 -41.66
C ARG A 409 44.01 75.87 -41.58
N THR A 410 43.91 77.01 -42.26
CA THR A 410 42.66 77.78 -42.34
C THR A 410 41.55 77.01 -43.07
N PHE A 411 41.90 76.24 -44.11
CA PHE A 411 40.93 75.37 -44.79
C PHE A 411 40.47 74.21 -43.91
N LEU A 412 41.39 73.65 -43.12
CA LEU A 412 41.13 72.59 -42.15
C LEU A 412 40.47 73.10 -40.86
N ASP A 413 40.17 74.40 -40.76
CA ASP A 413 39.41 74.95 -39.65
C ASP A 413 38.10 74.15 -39.49
N GLU A 414 37.83 73.75 -38.24
CA GLU A 414 36.97 72.60 -37.92
C GLU A 414 35.53 72.76 -38.43
N THR A 415 35.12 73.99 -38.72
CA THR A 415 33.76 74.37 -39.03
C THR A 415 33.19 73.68 -40.28
N LEU A 416 33.94 73.59 -41.39
CA LEU A 416 33.43 72.97 -42.63
C LEU A 416 33.46 71.44 -42.58
N VAL A 417 34.50 70.86 -42.00
CA VAL A 417 34.61 69.41 -41.80
C VAL A 417 33.52 68.91 -40.84
N ARG A 418 33.29 69.64 -39.74
CA ARG A 418 32.24 69.34 -38.75
C ARG A 418 30.85 69.48 -39.34
N GLN A 419 30.58 70.50 -40.17
CA GLN A 419 29.29 70.63 -40.86
C GLN A 419 28.95 69.42 -41.75
N VAL A 420 29.93 68.88 -42.47
CA VAL A 420 29.75 67.66 -43.29
C VAL A 420 29.55 66.43 -42.40
N ALA A 421 30.28 66.31 -41.28
CA ALA A 421 30.13 65.19 -40.33
C ALA A 421 28.76 65.20 -39.62
N ASP A 422 28.31 66.38 -39.19
CA ASP A 422 27.00 66.59 -38.56
C ASP A 422 25.87 66.30 -39.56
N ALA A 423 25.98 66.80 -40.80
CA ALA A 423 25.01 66.51 -41.85
C ALA A 423 24.95 65.02 -42.22
N ASN A 424 26.10 64.32 -42.28
CA ASN A 424 26.14 62.87 -42.47
C ASN A 424 25.45 62.10 -41.34
N THR A 425 25.62 62.56 -40.10
CA THR A 425 24.95 61.96 -38.93
C THR A 425 23.44 62.17 -38.99
N GLU A 426 22.98 63.36 -39.39
CA GLU A 426 21.55 63.65 -39.59
C GLU A 426 20.95 62.78 -40.70
N VAL A 427 21.64 62.59 -41.82
CA VAL A 427 21.22 61.67 -42.89
C VAL A 427 21.11 60.25 -42.35
N ARG A 428 22.13 59.77 -41.64
CA ARG A 428 22.16 58.42 -41.07
C ARG A 428 21.00 58.16 -40.10
N ASN A 429 20.67 59.13 -39.25
CA ASN A 429 19.61 59.02 -38.25
C ASN A 429 18.20 59.11 -38.85
N SER A 430 18.08 59.78 -39.99
CA SER A 430 16.82 59.89 -40.74
C SER A 430 16.65 58.80 -41.79
N SER A 431 17.68 58.00 -42.11
CA SER A 431 17.59 56.87 -43.05
C SER A 431 16.63 55.79 -42.55
N LEU A 432 15.86 55.21 -43.48
CA LEU A 432 15.00 54.07 -43.18
C LEU A 432 15.82 52.78 -43.15
N ARG A 433 15.65 51.98 -42.09
CA ARG A 433 16.38 50.72 -41.89
C ARG A 433 15.45 49.64 -41.37
N PHE A 434 15.60 48.44 -41.91
CA PHE A 434 14.90 47.24 -41.46
C PHE A 434 15.91 46.13 -41.17
N ASP A 435 15.52 45.18 -40.34
CA ASP A 435 16.11 43.85 -40.37
C ASP A 435 15.65 43.16 -41.66
N GLU A 436 16.59 42.83 -42.55
CA GLU A 436 16.28 42.28 -43.87
C GLU A 436 15.55 40.92 -43.78
N ALA A 437 15.82 40.14 -42.74
CA ALA A 437 15.17 38.86 -42.53
C ALA A 437 13.72 39.06 -42.04
N GLU A 438 13.47 40.04 -41.17
CA GLU A 438 12.10 40.38 -40.74
C GLU A 438 11.27 41.00 -41.88
N LEU A 439 11.86 41.88 -42.70
CA LEU A 439 11.21 42.45 -43.88
C LEU A 439 10.86 41.37 -44.91
N THR A 440 11.78 40.44 -45.17
CA THR A 440 11.56 39.33 -46.10
C THR A 440 10.43 38.42 -45.62
N ARG A 441 10.45 38.00 -44.34
CA ARG A 441 9.39 37.17 -43.75
C ARG A 441 8.03 37.86 -43.72
N ALA A 442 7.99 39.17 -43.45
CA ALA A 442 6.74 39.95 -43.51
C ALA A 442 6.18 39.98 -44.94
N ASN A 443 7.06 40.10 -45.95
CA ASN A 443 6.67 40.12 -47.35
C ASN A 443 6.21 38.75 -47.86
N GLU A 444 6.89 37.67 -47.47
CA GLU A 444 6.47 36.29 -47.75
C GLU A 444 5.07 36.04 -47.19
N PHE A 445 4.85 36.34 -45.91
CA PHE A 445 3.54 36.20 -45.28
C PHE A 445 2.46 37.05 -45.96
N ALA A 446 2.72 38.34 -46.24
CA ALA A 446 1.76 39.19 -46.93
C ALA A 446 1.43 38.67 -48.34
N THR A 447 2.41 38.11 -49.04
CA THR A 447 2.24 37.50 -50.38
C THR A 447 1.39 36.24 -50.29
N GLU A 448 1.69 35.34 -49.34
CA GLU A 448 0.89 34.13 -49.09
C GLU A 448 -0.56 34.46 -48.78
N GLN A 449 -0.82 35.49 -47.94
CA GLN A 449 -2.18 35.92 -47.62
C GLN A 449 -2.89 36.57 -48.82
N ARG A 450 -2.15 37.25 -49.71
CA ARG A 450 -2.71 37.85 -50.93
C ARG A 450 -3.09 36.79 -51.97
N ASP A 451 -2.29 35.74 -52.07
CA ASP A 451 -2.45 34.68 -53.08
C ASP A 451 -3.34 33.52 -52.60
N GLY A 452 -3.86 33.62 -51.37
CA GLY A 452 -4.81 32.65 -50.79
C GLY A 452 -6.21 32.71 -51.39
N GLU A 453 -7.06 31.73 -51.03
CA GLU A 453 -8.43 31.61 -51.56
C GLU A 453 -9.36 32.77 -51.16
N ASP A 454 -9.16 33.34 -49.96
CA ASP A 454 -9.92 34.49 -49.46
C ASP A 454 -8.95 35.55 -48.89
N PRO A 455 -8.35 36.39 -49.76
CA PRO A 455 -7.28 37.29 -49.35
C PRO A 455 -7.80 38.46 -48.50
N PRO A 456 -7.18 38.73 -47.34
CA PRO A 456 -7.56 39.87 -46.51
C PRO A 456 -7.41 41.21 -47.25
N VAL A 457 -8.30 42.17 -46.94
CA VAL A 457 -8.34 43.50 -47.59
C VAL A 457 -7.01 44.27 -47.44
N TRP A 458 -6.20 43.94 -46.43
CA TRP A 458 -4.88 44.54 -46.21
C TRP A 458 -3.76 43.89 -47.02
N ALA A 459 -3.90 42.66 -47.51
CA ALA A 459 -2.78 41.83 -48.00
C ALA A 459 -2.10 42.40 -49.26
N SER A 460 -2.87 42.81 -50.27
CA SER A 460 -2.31 43.46 -51.46
C SER A 460 -1.62 44.77 -51.09
N GLN A 461 -2.26 45.59 -50.26
CA GLN A 461 -1.73 46.89 -49.85
C GLN A 461 -0.46 46.74 -49.01
N ALA A 462 -0.37 45.70 -48.18
CA ALA A 462 0.83 45.37 -47.42
C ALA A 462 1.99 45.01 -48.35
N CYS A 463 1.77 44.21 -49.40
CA CYS A 463 2.81 43.92 -50.39
C CYS A 463 3.35 45.21 -51.03
N ASP A 464 2.46 46.12 -51.44
CA ASP A 464 2.83 47.40 -52.05
C ASP A 464 3.65 48.27 -51.09
N VAL A 465 3.21 48.37 -49.83
CA VAL A 465 3.92 49.12 -48.77
C VAL A 465 5.29 48.50 -48.47
N LEU A 466 5.39 47.18 -48.37
CA LEU A 466 6.66 46.49 -48.10
C LEU A 466 7.65 46.66 -49.25
N ALA A 467 7.18 46.63 -50.49
CA ALA A 467 8.00 46.90 -51.67
C ALA A 467 8.50 48.36 -51.67
N ALA A 468 7.62 49.32 -51.39
CA ALA A 468 7.98 50.73 -51.28
C ALA A 468 8.93 51.00 -50.09
N ALA A 469 8.73 50.33 -48.96
CA ALA A 469 9.60 50.39 -47.80
C ALA A 469 11.00 49.85 -48.11
N ARG A 470 11.11 48.73 -48.83
CA ARG A 470 12.38 48.18 -49.29
C ARG A 470 13.09 49.14 -50.24
N ALA A 471 12.37 49.72 -51.21
CA ALA A 471 12.93 50.71 -52.12
C ALA A 471 13.42 51.96 -51.38
N ALA A 472 12.63 52.50 -50.43
CA ALA A 472 13.02 53.65 -49.62
C ALA A 472 14.23 53.35 -48.71
N ALA A 473 14.31 52.15 -48.13
CA ALA A 473 15.49 51.73 -47.37
C ALA A 473 16.74 51.66 -48.26
N GLN A 474 16.62 51.18 -49.49
CA GLN A 474 17.72 51.18 -50.47
C GLN A 474 18.11 52.58 -50.94
N ASP A 475 17.15 53.46 -51.19
CA ASP A 475 17.40 54.85 -51.58
C ASP A 475 18.13 55.60 -50.46
N THR A 476 17.64 55.47 -49.21
CA THR A 476 18.26 56.13 -48.05
C THR A 476 19.64 55.56 -47.71
N ALA A 477 19.87 54.25 -47.89
CA ALA A 477 21.19 53.64 -47.70
C ALA A 477 22.22 54.15 -48.72
N ASN A 478 21.78 54.52 -49.92
CA ASN A 478 22.63 55.03 -50.99
C ASN A 478 22.69 56.58 -51.06
N GLY A 479 22.11 57.29 -50.09
CA GLY A 479 22.08 58.76 -50.07
C GLY A 479 21.26 59.38 -51.22
N LYS A 480 20.33 58.63 -51.82
CA LYS A 480 19.48 59.07 -52.93
C LYS A 480 18.20 59.74 -52.41
N PRO A 481 17.56 60.63 -53.19
CA PRO A 481 16.22 61.11 -52.87
C PRO A 481 15.23 59.95 -52.86
N VAL A 482 14.35 59.90 -51.86
CA VAL A 482 13.33 58.86 -51.76
C VAL A 482 12.15 59.21 -52.65
N THR A 483 11.80 58.30 -53.55
CA THR A 483 10.68 58.47 -54.49
C THR A 483 9.31 58.08 -53.90
N ALA A 484 9.31 57.38 -52.76
CA ALA A 484 8.11 56.88 -52.07
C ALA A 484 7.46 57.93 -51.15
N GLY A 485 6.98 59.04 -51.72
CA GLY A 485 6.42 60.17 -50.96
C GLY A 485 5.18 59.87 -50.11
N THR A 486 4.46 58.77 -50.39
CA THR A 486 3.23 58.35 -49.67
C THR A 486 3.44 57.12 -48.78
N LEU A 487 4.69 56.73 -48.52
CA LEU A 487 5.02 55.52 -47.75
C LEU A 487 4.44 55.58 -46.35
N ARG A 488 4.53 56.73 -45.67
CA ARG A 488 4.03 56.91 -44.30
C ARG A 488 2.53 56.68 -44.23
N GLU A 489 1.75 57.38 -45.05
CA GLU A 489 0.28 57.32 -45.03
C GLU A 489 -0.22 55.93 -45.44
N SER A 490 0.43 55.31 -46.42
CA SER A 490 0.10 53.96 -46.87
C SER A 490 0.43 52.92 -45.79
N ALA A 491 1.58 53.05 -45.12
CA ALA A 491 1.97 52.17 -44.03
C ALA A 491 1.05 52.32 -42.81
N GLU A 492 0.65 53.54 -42.46
CA GLU A 492 -0.30 53.80 -41.36
C GLU A 492 -1.67 53.16 -41.64
N ALA A 493 -2.21 53.36 -42.86
CA ALA A 493 -3.50 52.78 -43.25
C ALA A 493 -3.49 51.25 -43.21
N VAL A 494 -2.41 50.62 -43.67
CA VAL A 494 -2.28 49.16 -43.66
C VAL A 494 -1.98 48.65 -42.25
N ALA A 495 -1.15 49.34 -41.46
CA ALA A 495 -0.86 48.97 -40.07
C ALA A 495 -2.12 48.96 -39.21
N SER A 496 -3.04 49.91 -39.42
CA SER A 496 -4.34 49.95 -38.75
C SER A 496 -5.18 48.70 -39.04
N LYS A 497 -5.29 48.31 -40.32
CA LYS A 497 -6.03 47.09 -40.74
C LYS A 497 -5.39 45.81 -40.20
N VAL A 498 -4.07 45.67 -40.34
CA VAL A 498 -3.32 44.52 -39.80
C VAL A 498 -3.43 44.48 -38.27
N GLY A 499 -3.44 45.64 -37.60
CA GLY A 499 -3.63 45.76 -36.17
C GLY A 499 -5.00 45.26 -35.69
N ALA A 500 -6.06 45.56 -36.44
CA ALA A 500 -7.40 45.05 -36.17
C ALA A 500 -7.47 43.51 -36.30
N GLU A 501 -6.90 42.95 -37.38
CA GLU A 501 -6.83 41.50 -37.58
C GLU A 501 -5.99 40.81 -36.50
N LEU A 502 -4.85 41.41 -36.13
CA LEU A 502 -4.02 40.94 -35.03
C LEU A 502 -4.79 40.91 -33.70
N ALA A 503 -5.62 41.92 -33.42
CA ALA A 503 -6.46 41.96 -32.24
C ALA A 503 -7.51 40.84 -32.25
N THR A 504 -8.19 40.62 -33.38
CA THR A 504 -9.14 39.52 -33.57
C THR A 504 -8.48 38.15 -33.38
N ALA A 505 -7.32 37.93 -34.01
CA ALA A 505 -6.58 36.67 -33.89
C ALA A 505 -6.10 36.42 -32.45
N ARG A 506 -5.66 37.47 -31.73
CA ARG A 506 -5.31 37.36 -30.30
C ARG A 506 -6.50 37.01 -29.42
N ALA A 507 -7.67 37.63 -29.66
CA ALA A 507 -8.89 37.31 -28.93
C ALA A 507 -9.32 35.85 -29.18
N ALA A 508 -9.21 35.37 -30.43
CA ALA A 508 -9.49 33.98 -30.77
C ALA A 508 -8.55 32.99 -30.04
N VAL A 509 -7.24 33.27 -29.99
CA VAL A 509 -6.27 32.46 -29.22
C VAL A 509 -6.63 32.43 -27.74
N GLN A 510 -7.01 33.57 -27.15
CA GLN A 510 -7.39 33.63 -25.75
C GLN A 510 -8.64 32.78 -25.48
N GLN A 511 -9.71 32.97 -26.26
CA GLN A 511 -10.94 32.20 -26.12
C GLN A 511 -10.70 30.69 -26.26
N MET A 512 -9.96 30.27 -27.29
CA MET A 512 -9.63 28.85 -27.50
C MET A 512 -8.79 28.26 -26.36
N SER A 513 -7.90 29.05 -25.77
CA SER A 513 -7.12 28.63 -24.59
C SER A 513 -7.99 28.45 -23.36
N GLU A 514 -8.96 29.36 -23.13
CA GLU A 514 -9.93 29.26 -22.05
C GLU A 514 -10.86 28.05 -22.25
N ASP A 515 -11.36 27.84 -23.47
CA ASP A 515 -12.18 26.68 -23.84
C ASP A 515 -11.43 25.36 -23.62
N LYS A 516 -10.14 25.31 -23.97
CA LYS A 516 -9.27 24.14 -23.71
C LYS A 516 -9.11 23.88 -22.21
N ALA A 517 -8.88 24.92 -21.41
CA ALA A 517 -8.75 24.80 -19.96
C ALA A 517 -10.07 24.31 -19.33
N ASN A 518 -11.19 24.86 -19.76
CA ASN A 518 -12.53 24.44 -19.32
C ASN A 518 -12.82 22.99 -19.72
N ALA A 519 -12.48 22.57 -20.94
CA ALA A 519 -12.62 21.19 -21.40
C ALA A 519 -11.76 20.22 -20.59
N ALA A 520 -10.52 20.59 -20.25
CA ALA A 520 -9.64 19.77 -19.40
C ALA A 520 -10.17 19.62 -17.96
N SER A 521 -10.69 20.71 -17.40
CA SER A 521 -11.35 20.70 -16.09
C SER A 521 -12.60 19.81 -16.11
N ALA A 522 -13.47 19.98 -17.12
CA ALA A 522 -14.66 19.16 -17.31
C ALA A 522 -14.32 17.66 -17.51
N LEU A 523 -13.27 17.36 -18.28
CA LEU A 523 -12.77 16.00 -18.49
C LEU A 523 -12.32 15.37 -17.17
N THR A 524 -11.59 16.11 -16.34
CA THR A 524 -11.12 15.63 -15.03
C THR A 524 -12.30 15.38 -14.09
N GLY A 525 -13.28 16.29 -14.06
CA GLY A 525 -14.51 16.13 -13.29
C GLY A 525 -15.30 14.88 -13.70
N LYS A 526 -15.53 14.69 -15.00
CA LYS A 526 -16.24 13.52 -15.54
C LYS A 526 -15.48 12.21 -15.34
N GLN A 527 -14.15 12.21 -15.45
CA GLN A 527 -13.34 11.02 -15.14
C GLN A 527 -13.46 10.61 -13.68
N LYS A 528 -13.46 11.59 -12.76
CA LYS A 528 -13.68 11.34 -11.34
C LYS A 528 -15.08 10.76 -11.09
N GLU A 529 -16.10 11.37 -11.68
CA GLU A 529 -17.49 10.89 -11.60
C GLU A 529 -17.64 9.46 -12.13
N LEU A 530 -17.06 9.16 -13.30
CA LEU A 530 -17.04 7.82 -13.88
C LEU A 530 -16.32 6.82 -12.96
N SER A 531 -15.17 7.18 -12.38
CA SER A 531 -14.43 6.30 -11.47
C SER A 531 -15.23 5.97 -10.21
N GLU A 532 -15.95 6.95 -9.66
CA GLU A 532 -16.80 6.74 -8.48
C GLU A 532 -18.02 5.89 -8.81
N LEU A 533 -18.71 6.17 -9.91
CA LEU A 533 -19.86 5.38 -10.35
C LEU A 533 -19.46 3.93 -10.64
N THR A 534 -18.33 3.73 -11.32
CA THR A 534 -17.79 2.39 -11.61
C THR A 534 -17.45 1.63 -10.33
N ALA A 535 -16.80 2.28 -9.36
CA ALA A 535 -16.51 1.65 -8.07
C ALA A 535 -17.79 1.30 -7.30
N ARG A 536 -18.81 2.16 -7.30
CA ARG A 536 -20.11 1.85 -6.66
C ARG A 536 -20.83 0.69 -7.34
N ILE A 537 -20.80 0.62 -8.67
CA ILE A 537 -21.37 -0.50 -9.44
C ILE A 537 -20.64 -1.80 -9.08
N GLU A 538 -19.31 -1.77 -9.04
CA GLU A 538 -18.52 -2.94 -8.67
C GLU A 538 -18.77 -3.37 -7.22
N LEU A 539 -18.94 -2.42 -6.30
CA LEU A 539 -19.33 -2.71 -4.92
C LEU A 539 -20.72 -3.34 -4.86
N ASN A 540 -21.70 -2.79 -5.55
CA ASN A 540 -23.06 -3.33 -5.60
C ASN A 540 -23.06 -4.80 -6.06
N ARG A 541 -22.32 -5.12 -7.12
CA ARG A 541 -22.17 -6.49 -7.63
C ARG A 541 -21.55 -7.46 -6.63
N ASN A 542 -20.69 -6.97 -5.75
CA ASN A 542 -19.94 -7.78 -4.79
C ASN A 542 -20.39 -7.56 -3.33
N ILE A 543 -21.52 -6.89 -3.09
CA ILE A 543 -21.95 -6.50 -1.74
C ILE A 543 -22.20 -7.72 -0.84
N ALA A 544 -22.72 -8.81 -1.39
CA ALA A 544 -22.92 -10.05 -0.66
C ALA A 544 -21.59 -10.65 -0.17
N ALA A 545 -20.56 -10.64 -1.01
CA ALA A 545 -19.22 -11.11 -0.64
C ALA A 545 -18.58 -10.21 0.44
N ALA A 546 -18.76 -8.90 0.34
CA ALA A 546 -18.26 -7.95 1.34
C ALA A 546 -18.96 -8.13 2.69
N ARG A 547 -20.29 -8.30 2.70
CA ARG A 547 -21.08 -8.57 3.92
C ARG A 547 -20.66 -9.89 4.57
N GLU A 548 -20.48 -10.94 3.79
CA GLU A 548 -20.05 -12.24 4.31
C GLU A 548 -18.64 -12.17 4.90
N TYR A 549 -17.72 -11.44 4.26
CA TYR A 549 -16.38 -11.19 4.80
C TYR A 549 -16.45 -10.51 6.18
N VAL A 550 -17.25 -9.44 6.31
CA VAL A 550 -17.43 -8.72 7.57
C VAL A 550 -18.07 -9.63 8.63
N ARG A 551 -19.08 -10.43 8.26
CA ARG A 551 -19.73 -11.38 9.17
C ARG A 551 -18.74 -12.41 9.71
N ARG A 552 -17.92 -13.02 8.85
CA ARG A 552 -16.87 -13.97 9.26
C ARG A 552 -15.83 -13.34 10.18
N ALA A 553 -15.37 -12.13 9.85
CA ALA A 553 -14.42 -11.39 10.67
C ALA A 553 -14.98 -11.06 12.07
N ARG A 554 -16.25 -10.63 12.15
CA ARG A 554 -16.95 -10.39 13.43
C ARG A 554 -17.07 -11.67 14.26
N ARG A 555 -17.49 -12.79 13.65
CA ARG A 555 -17.60 -14.08 14.32
C ARG A 555 -16.24 -14.55 14.87
N ALA A 556 -15.18 -14.46 14.06
CA ALA A 556 -13.82 -14.79 14.49
C ALA A 556 -13.37 -13.93 15.69
N GLN A 557 -13.61 -12.62 15.66
CA GLN A 557 -13.27 -11.73 16.76
C GLN A 557 -14.05 -12.04 18.05
N GLN A 558 -15.35 -12.35 17.93
CA GLN A 558 -16.19 -12.71 19.06
C GLN A 558 -15.72 -14.02 19.71
N LEU A 559 -15.41 -15.04 18.89
CA LEU A 559 -14.88 -16.32 19.35
C LEU A 559 -13.51 -16.17 20.05
N ASP A 560 -12.59 -15.38 19.49
CA ASP A 560 -11.29 -15.10 20.14
C ASP A 560 -11.46 -14.41 21.50
N LYS A 561 -12.39 -13.45 21.60
CA LYS A 561 -12.75 -12.80 22.87
C LYS A 561 -13.28 -13.83 23.88
N LEU A 562 -14.18 -14.73 23.47
CA LEU A 562 -14.72 -15.77 24.35
C LEU A 562 -13.64 -16.76 24.81
N SER A 563 -12.71 -17.14 23.94
CA SER A 563 -11.57 -17.99 24.31
C SER A 563 -10.74 -17.40 25.46
N ARG A 564 -10.48 -16.08 25.41
CA ARG A 564 -9.78 -15.36 26.49
C ARG A 564 -10.58 -15.32 27.80
N VAL A 565 -11.91 -15.25 27.71
CA VAL A 565 -12.80 -15.33 28.88
C VAL A 565 -12.72 -16.72 29.52
N ILE A 566 -12.63 -17.80 28.74
CA ILE A 566 -12.44 -19.17 29.26
C ILE A 566 -11.11 -19.29 30.03
N SER A 567 -10.02 -18.73 29.50
CA SER A 567 -8.71 -18.74 30.18
C SER A 567 -8.73 -17.97 31.50
N SER A 568 -9.28 -16.75 31.48
CA SER A 568 -9.25 -15.84 32.64
C SER A 568 -10.34 -16.13 33.68
N GLY A 569 -11.43 -16.79 33.27
CA GLY A 569 -12.55 -17.21 34.10
C GLY A 569 -12.44 -18.66 34.52
N ALA A 570 -13.19 -19.54 33.84
CA ALA A 570 -13.38 -20.95 34.21
C ALA A 570 -12.06 -21.69 34.49
N SER A 571 -11.06 -21.58 33.61
CA SER A 571 -9.78 -22.29 33.77
C SER A 571 -8.99 -21.84 35.00
N LYS A 572 -8.95 -20.52 35.24
CA LYS A 572 -8.29 -19.94 36.41
C LYS A 572 -9.00 -20.33 37.70
N GLN A 573 -10.34 -20.27 37.71
CA GLN A 573 -11.15 -20.66 38.87
C GLN A 573 -11.00 -22.16 39.17
N LEU A 574 -11.01 -23.02 38.15
CA LEU A 574 -10.78 -24.46 38.32
C LEU A 574 -9.41 -24.76 38.94
N THR A 575 -8.38 -24.03 38.51
CA THR A 575 -7.02 -24.17 39.07
C THR A 575 -6.99 -23.81 40.56
N VAL A 576 -7.71 -22.76 40.98
CA VAL A 576 -7.84 -22.38 42.40
C VAL A 576 -8.55 -23.49 43.18
N GLN A 577 -9.64 -24.05 42.64
CA GLN A 577 -10.36 -25.14 43.29
C GLN A 577 -9.54 -26.43 43.38
N SER A 578 -8.74 -26.74 42.36
CA SER A 578 -7.81 -27.87 42.38
C SER A 578 -6.75 -27.73 43.47
N LYS A 579 -6.21 -26.51 43.67
CA LYS A 579 -5.28 -26.23 44.76
C LYS A 579 -5.93 -26.40 46.14
N LEU A 580 -7.11 -25.83 46.33
CA LEU A 580 -7.86 -26.00 47.58
C LEU A 580 -8.17 -27.47 47.88
N ALA A 581 -8.61 -28.24 46.88
CA ALA A 581 -8.86 -29.67 47.03
C ALA A 581 -7.59 -30.46 47.35
N SER A 582 -6.46 -30.10 46.73
CA SER A 582 -5.17 -30.73 47.01
C SER A 582 -4.67 -30.41 48.42
N GLU A 583 -4.74 -29.16 48.85
CA GLU A 583 -4.40 -28.74 50.21
C GLU A 583 -5.27 -29.45 51.24
N ASP A 584 -6.59 -29.53 51.02
CA ASP A 584 -7.51 -30.19 51.94
C ASP A 584 -7.23 -31.69 52.07
N LEU A 585 -6.99 -32.38 50.95
CA LEU A 585 -6.74 -33.82 50.93
C LEU A 585 -5.37 -34.18 51.53
N VAL A 586 -4.33 -33.38 51.23
CA VAL A 586 -2.96 -33.62 51.71
C VAL A 586 -2.81 -33.24 53.19
N ASN A 587 -3.29 -32.07 53.60
CA ASN A 587 -3.02 -31.54 54.94
C ASN A 587 -3.88 -32.17 56.04
N LYS A 588 -4.99 -32.83 55.72
CA LYS A 588 -5.93 -33.26 56.76
C LYS A 588 -5.66 -34.61 57.39
N ASN A 589 -4.95 -35.55 56.75
CA ASN A 589 -4.56 -36.85 57.34
C ASN A 589 -3.83 -37.81 56.37
N PHE A 590 -3.49 -37.43 55.13
CA PHE A 590 -2.94 -38.38 54.16
C PHE A 590 -1.62 -39.00 54.65
N GLU A 591 -0.68 -38.19 55.16
CA GLU A 591 0.58 -38.71 55.72
C GLU A 591 0.34 -39.71 56.86
N THR A 592 -0.58 -39.38 57.78
CA THR A 592 -0.93 -40.22 58.92
C THR A 592 -1.53 -41.55 58.47
N LEU A 593 -2.56 -41.51 57.62
CA LEU A 593 -3.23 -42.70 57.09
C LEU A 593 -2.28 -43.57 56.26
N PHE A 594 -1.42 -42.93 55.45
CA PHE A 594 -0.41 -43.64 54.67
C PHE A 594 0.61 -44.35 55.58
N ALA A 595 1.06 -43.69 56.65
CA ALA A 595 1.98 -44.29 57.61
C ALA A 595 1.33 -45.43 58.40
N GLU A 596 0.07 -45.27 58.82
CA GLU A 596 -0.72 -46.33 59.47
C GLU A 596 -0.89 -47.55 58.55
N GLU A 597 -1.22 -47.33 57.28
CA GLU A 597 -1.38 -48.40 56.30
C GLU A 597 -0.05 -49.09 55.97
N CYS A 598 1.04 -48.34 55.85
CA CYS A 598 2.39 -48.91 55.71
C CYS A 598 2.76 -49.80 56.89
N ALA A 599 2.41 -49.39 58.12
CA ALA A 599 2.63 -50.19 59.32
C ALA A 599 1.78 -51.48 59.30
N ARG A 600 0.51 -51.38 58.90
CA ARG A 600 -0.41 -52.53 58.76
C ARG A 600 0.10 -53.56 57.76
N LEU A 601 0.64 -53.10 56.62
CA LEU A 601 1.18 -53.93 55.55
C LEU A 601 2.63 -54.37 55.80
N ARG A 602 3.28 -53.91 56.88
CA ARG A 602 4.71 -54.11 57.16
C ARG A 602 5.59 -53.67 55.96
N ALA A 603 5.20 -52.58 55.32
CA ALA A 603 5.91 -52.04 54.17
C ALA A 603 7.30 -51.50 54.58
N PRO A 604 8.29 -51.51 53.66
CA PRO A 604 9.58 -50.85 53.88
C PRO A 604 9.40 -49.33 54.05
N GLN A 605 10.44 -48.62 54.48
CA GLN A 605 10.37 -47.17 54.66
C GLN A 605 10.15 -46.46 53.31
N VAL A 606 8.95 -45.93 53.09
CA VAL A 606 8.58 -45.17 51.88
C VAL A 606 8.61 -43.67 52.20
N ALA A 607 9.40 -42.90 51.44
CA ALA A 607 9.45 -41.44 51.59
C ALA A 607 8.31 -40.79 50.78
N LEU A 608 7.45 -40.03 51.46
CA LEU A 608 6.45 -39.19 50.82
C LEU A 608 7.05 -37.82 50.47
N ARG A 609 6.74 -37.33 49.26
CA ARG A 609 7.01 -35.94 48.85
C ARG A 609 5.78 -35.38 48.15
N PHE A 610 5.25 -34.28 48.67
CA PHE A 610 4.15 -33.56 48.03
C PHE A 610 4.72 -32.56 47.03
N GLN A 611 4.27 -32.63 45.78
CA GLN A 611 4.64 -31.62 44.78
C GLN A 611 3.83 -30.34 45.05
N GLY A 612 4.51 -29.25 45.39
CA GLY A 612 3.90 -27.94 45.60
C GLY A 612 3.81 -27.46 47.06
N ALA A 613 4.45 -28.15 48.01
CA ALA A 613 4.71 -27.65 49.35
C ALA A 613 6.01 -26.83 49.42
#